data_AF-A0A942HU28-F1
#
_entry.id   AF-A0A942HU28-F1
#
_cell.length_a   1.000
_cell.length_b   1.000
_cell.length_c   1.000
_cell.angle_alpha   90.00
_cell.angle_beta   90.00
_cell.angle_gamma   90.00
#
_symmetry.space_group_name_H-M   'P 1'
#
loop_
_entity.id
_entity.type
_entity.pdbx_description
1 polymer ?
#
loop_
_entity_poly.entity_id
_entity_poly.type
_entity_poly.pdbx_seq_one_letter_code
_entity_poly.pdbx_strand_id
1 'polypeptide(L)'
;MANFLQRYEAGEHNVWNEMVCSAPEIFKNEELMTEATAVARAIMKRVQLNASAVRQTLKNARANPGPGAAPQTDEDLSIFTKRFGPLPLSLDVFYRTVGSIELTPVDYDYGDNELESRYGIELITLDPLLIEPANSLGWMVDDYDAQIAEDEEADNPLQFGLCPDFLHKADISGGTPYFVDIPAFSAEDKLDPLVNFDDMDPMPLVEYFRYCFRWGGFPGLAVMELEDREIDLNRKMPFTNAKGDWRKAAQGLLAELRTGLIAF
;
A
#
# COMPACT_ATOMS: atom_id res chain seq x y z
N MET A 1 -4.17 -25.14 20.92
CA MET A 1 -4.46 -24.40 19.67
C MET A 1 -3.72 -23.09 19.73
N ALA A 2 -3.04 -22.73 18.65
CA ALA A 2 -2.54 -21.37 18.52
C ALA A 2 -3.74 -20.40 18.58
N ASN A 3 -3.48 -19.19 19.05
CA ASN A 3 -4.51 -18.20 19.33
C ASN A 3 -4.07 -16.82 18.81
N PHE A 4 -3.52 -16.85 17.60
CA PHE A 4 -3.00 -15.71 16.87
C PHE A 4 -4.08 -14.65 16.68
N LEU A 5 -5.32 -15.03 16.34
CA LEU A 5 -6.39 -14.03 16.17
C LEU A 5 -6.67 -13.28 17.47
N GLN A 6 -6.88 -13.99 18.59
CA GLN A 6 -7.16 -13.32 19.86
C GLN A 6 -5.98 -12.44 20.31
N ARG A 7 -4.75 -12.89 20.12
CA ARG A 7 -3.54 -12.10 20.41
C ARG A 7 -3.49 -10.83 19.56
N TYR A 8 -3.75 -10.97 18.26
CA TYR A 8 -3.80 -9.84 17.33
C TYR A 8 -4.89 -8.82 17.73
N GLU A 9 -6.09 -9.30 18.06
CA GLU A 9 -7.20 -8.46 18.53
C GLU A 9 -6.91 -7.79 19.88
N ALA A 10 -6.11 -8.43 20.74
CA ALA A 10 -5.62 -7.88 21.99
C ALA A 10 -4.49 -6.83 21.82
N GLY A 11 -4.04 -6.58 20.59
CA GLY A 11 -3.03 -5.56 20.28
C GLY A 11 -1.63 -6.12 20.00
N GLU A 12 -1.44 -7.43 20.00
CA GLU A 12 -0.16 -8.05 19.63
C GLU A 12 0.00 -8.09 18.11
N HIS A 13 0.34 -6.94 17.51
CA HIS A 13 0.41 -6.80 16.05
C HIS A 13 1.59 -7.57 15.42
N ASN A 14 2.62 -7.91 16.20
CA ASN A 14 3.76 -8.72 15.78
C ASN A 14 3.40 -10.20 15.53
N VAL A 15 2.21 -10.64 15.94
CA VAL A 15 1.69 -11.99 15.65
C VAL A 15 1.78 -12.32 14.17
N TRP A 16 1.49 -11.36 13.28
CA TRP A 16 1.58 -11.59 11.85
C TRP A 16 3.00 -12.00 11.41
N ASN A 17 4.04 -11.34 11.95
CA ASN A 17 5.43 -11.67 11.65
C ASN A 17 5.79 -13.07 12.17
N GLU A 18 5.28 -13.47 13.34
CA GLU A 18 5.44 -14.85 13.83
C GLU A 18 4.81 -15.87 12.87
N MET A 19 3.66 -15.55 12.28
CA MET A 19 2.99 -16.39 11.29
C MET A 19 3.79 -16.45 9.99
N VAL A 20 4.27 -15.32 9.47
CA VAL A 20 5.13 -15.28 8.27
C VAL A 20 6.38 -16.15 8.47
N CYS A 21 7.06 -16.03 9.61
CA CYS A 21 8.23 -16.87 9.94
C CYS A 21 7.91 -18.38 10.06
N SER A 22 6.63 -18.74 10.22
CA SER A 22 6.14 -20.12 10.31
C SER A 22 5.30 -20.52 9.09
N ALA A 23 5.45 -19.80 7.97
CA ALA A 23 4.64 -20.00 6.77
C ALA A 23 4.67 -21.46 6.26
N PRO A 24 5.84 -22.16 6.20
CA PRO A 24 5.88 -23.56 5.74
C PRO A 24 5.00 -24.51 6.58
N GLU A 25 4.90 -24.29 7.88
CA GLU A 25 4.04 -25.06 8.80
C GLU A 25 2.57 -24.71 8.62
N ILE A 26 2.28 -23.42 8.44
CA ILE A 26 0.93 -22.90 8.19
C ILE A 26 0.35 -23.54 6.92
N PHE A 27 1.08 -23.54 5.80
CA PHE A 27 0.60 -24.15 4.54
C PHE A 27 0.38 -25.67 4.61
N LYS A 28 0.92 -26.35 5.62
CA LYS A 28 0.74 -27.80 5.84
C LYS A 28 -0.43 -28.11 6.78
N ASN A 29 -1.03 -27.11 7.41
CA ASN A 29 -2.04 -27.29 8.45
C ASN A 29 -3.26 -26.40 8.21
N GLU A 30 -4.40 -27.03 7.92
CA GLU A 30 -5.67 -26.36 7.59
C GLU A 30 -6.20 -25.47 8.73
N GLU A 31 -6.01 -25.86 10.00
CA GLU A 31 -6.40 -25.05 11.15
C GLU A 31 -5.57 -23.78 11.24
N LEU A 32 -4.24 -23.89 11.03
CA LEU A 32 -3.33 -22.75 11.01
C LEU A 32 -3.58 -21.83 9.80
N MET A 33 -3.90 -22.38 8.62
CA MET A 33 -4.31 -21.58 7.46
C MET A 33 -5.61 -20.80 7.73
N THR A 34 -6.59 -21.44 8.38
CA THR A 34 -7.85 -20.80 8.77
C THR A 34 -7.58 -19.63 9.72
N GLU A 35 -6.69 -19.84 10.69
CA GLU A 35 -6.29 -18.82 11.63
C GLU A 35 -5.52 -17.67 10.95
N ALA A 36 -4.59 -17.99 10.04
CA ALA A 36 -3.84 -17.00 9.25
C ALA A 36 -4.78 -16.13 8.42
N THR A 37 -5.77 -16.74 7.77
CA THR A 37 -6.80 -16.03 7.00
C THR A 37 -7.62 -15.11 7.90
N ALA A 38 -7.96 -15.54 9.11
CA ALA A 38 -8.70 -14.72 10.06
C ALA A 38 -7.89 -13.51 10.55
N VAL A 39 -6.60 -13.71 10.85
CA VAL A 39 -5.67 -12.63 11.22
C VAL A 39 -5.50 -11.64 10.06
N ALA A 40 -5.25 -12.13 8.84
CA ALA A 40 -5.14 -11.30 7.64
C ALA A 40 -6.41 -10.46 7.43
N ARG A 41 -7.61 -11.03 7.63
CA ARG A 41 -8.87 -10.26 7.55
C ARG A 41 -8.97 -9.19 8.61
N ALA A 42 -8.52 -9.47 9.84
CA ALA A 42 -8.51 -8.49 10.92
C ALA A 42 -7.51 -7.35 10.63
N ILE A 43 -6.36 -7.65 10.01
CA ILE A 43 -5.39 -6.68 9.49
C ILE A 43 -6.04 -5.80 8.42
N MET A 44 -6.63 -6.39 7.39
CA MET A 44 -7.18 -5.64 6.26
C MET A 44 -8.41 -4.81 6.64
N LYS A 45 -9.19 -5.22 7.65
CA LYS A 45 -10.22 -4.36 8.25
C LYS A 45 -9.64 -3.10 8.87
N ARG A 46 -8.48 -3.17 9.54
CA ARG A 46 -7.80 -1.99 10.08
C ARG A 46 -7.27 -1.10 8.98
N VAL A 47 -6.69 -1.68 7.92
CA VAL A 47 -6.28 -0.96 6.70
C VAL A 47 -7.45 -0.18 6.12
N GLN A 48 -8.62 -0.81 5.94
CA GLN A 48 -9.82 -0.16 5.43
C GLN A 48 -10.31 0.99 6.33
N LEU A 49 -10.32 0.78 7.66
CA LEU A 49 -10.72 1.80 8.62
C LEU A 49 -9.77 3.00 8.58
N ASN A 50 -8.46 2.75 8.56
CA ASN A 50 -7.44 3.78 8.48
C ASN A 50 -7.52 4.55 7.16
N ALA A 51 -7.62 3.87 6.02
CA ALA A 51 -7.81 4.51 4.71
C ALA A 51 -9.08 5.40 4.70
N SER A 52 -10.17 4.91 5.28
CA SER A 52 -11.44 5.66 5.39
C SER A 52 -11.29 6.91 6.26
N ALA A 53 -10.55 6.83 7.37
CA ALA A 53 -10.29 7.96 8.26
C ALA A 53 -9.42 9.05 7.61
N VAL A 54 -8.35 8.66 6.89
CA VAL A 54 -7.54 9.61 6.10
C VAL A 54 -8.40 10.27 5.04
N ARG A 55 -9.16 9.48 4.26
CA ARG A 55 -10.05 9.99 3.21
C ARG A 55 -11.08 10.97 3.78
N GLN A 56 -11.64 10.69 4.95
CA GLN A 56 -12.57 11.61 5.61
C GLN A 56 -11.88 12.92 6.03
N THR A 57 -10.64 12.84 6.51
CA THR A 57 -9.82 14.03 6.83
C THR A 57 -9.60 14.90 5.59
N LEU A 58 -9.22 14.29 4.47
CA LEU A 58 -9.05 14.97 3.18
C LEU A 58 -10.38 15.65 2.74
N LYS A 59 -11.49 14.92 2.78
CA LYS A 59 -12.82 15.46 2.44
C LYS A 59 -13.24 16.62 3.35
N ASN A 60 -12.98 16.53 4.65
CA ASN A 60 -13.26 17.62 5.58
C ASN A 60 -12.46 18.89 5.27
N ALA A 61 -11.24 18.71 4.74
CA ALA A 61 -10.39 19.80 4.26
C ALA A 61 -10.72 20.26 2.82
N ARG A 62 -11.84 19.81 2.24
CA ARG A 62 -12.28 20.10 0.87
C ARG A 62 -11.39 19.57 -0.25
N ALA A 63 -10.47 18.66 0.08
CA ALA A 63 -9.80 17.84 -0.93
C ALA A 63 -10.78 16.80 -1.51
N ASN A 64 -10.50 16.34 -2.74
CA ASN A 64 -11.35 15.39 -3.46
C ASN A 64 -10.61 14.07 -3.76
N PRO A 65 -10.25 13.27 -2.74
CA PRO A 65 -9.64 11.96 -2.95
C PRO A 65 -10.61 11.05 -3.69
N GLY A 66 -10.07 10.13 -4.49
CA GLY A 66 -10.82 9.14 -5.22
C GLY A 66 -11.64 8.22 -4.30
N PRO A 67 -12.72 7.63 -4.82
CA PRO A 67 -13.62 6.81 -4.03
C PRO A 67 -12.99 5.48 -3.61
N GLY A 68 -11.95 5.01 -4.33
CA GLY A 68 -11.54 3.60 -4.31
C GLY A 68 -12.63 2.67 -4.85
N ALA A 69 -12.27 1.40 -5.03
CA ALA A 69 -13.17 0.35 -5.46
C ALA A 69 -13.75 -0.42 -4.27
N ALA A 70 -14.92 -1.04 -4.50
CA ALA A 70 -15.50 -1.98 -3.56
C ALA A 70 -14.64 -3.26 -3.46
N PRO A 71 -14.81 -4.07 -2.40
CA PRO A 71 -14.18 -5.38 -2.30
C PRO A 71 -14.41 -6.25 -3.54
N GLN A 72 -13.35 -6.92 -3.99
CA GLN A 72 -13.32 -7.63 -5.26
C GLN A 72 -13.80 -9.08 -5.13
N THR A 73 -14.45 -9.55 -6.19
CA THR A 73 -15.03 -10.88 -6.30
C THR A 73 -14.03 -11.89 -6.87
N ASP A 74 -14.40 -13.18 -6.86
CA ASP A 74 -13.63 -14.21 -7.56
C ASP A 74 -13.50 -13.94 -9.05
N GLU A 75 -14.52 -13.32 -9.67
CA GLU A 75 -14.51 -12.97 -11.09
C GLU A 75 -13.46 -11.90 -11.39
N ASP A 76 -13.41 -10.85 -10.57
CA ASP A 76 -12.43 -9.76 -10.67
C ASP A 76 -10.98 -10.28 -10.56
N LEU A 77 -10.74 -11.24 -9.65
CA LEU A 77 -9.42 -11.83 -9.42
C LEU A 77 -9.10 -12.99 -10.37
N SER A 78 -10.06 -13.43 -11.18
CA SER A 78 -9.92 -14.66 -11.98
C SER A 78 -8.85 -14.56 -13.06
N ILE A 79 -8.60 -13.35 -13.59
CA ILE A 79 -7.59 -13.13 -14.63
C ILE A 79 -6.18 -13.48 -14.14
N PHE A 80 -5.82 -13.05 -12.92
CA PHE A 80 -4.55 -13.40 -12.30
C PHE A 80 -4.52 -14.84 -11.82
N THR A 81 -5.57 -15.27 -11.12
CA THR A 81 -5.57 -16.59 -10.46
C THR A 81 -5.61 -17.76 -11.43
N LYS A 82 -6.22 -17.60 -12.61
CA LYS A 82 -6.16 -18.62 -13.67
C LYS A 82 -4.76 -18.74 -14.27
N ARG A 83 -4.01 -17.64 -14.37
CA ARG A 83 -2.69 -17.60 -15.01
C ARG A 83 -1.56 -17.99 -14.08
N PHE A 84 -1.59 -17.50 -12.83
CA PHE A 84 -0.48 -17.60 -11.88
C PHE A 84 -0.80 -18.47 -10.66
N GLY A 85 -2.05 -18.95 -10.52
CA GLY A 85 -2.52 -19.63 -9.33
C GLY A 85 -2.95 -18.66 -8.22
N PRO A 86 -3.15 -19.14 -6.98
CA PRO A 86 -3.59 -18.29 -5.88
C PRO A 86 -2.67 -17.09 -5.65
N LEU A 87 -3.24 -15.91 -5.42
CA LEU A 87 -2.48 -14.75 -4.96
C LEU A 87 -1.92 -15.00 -3.55
N PRO A 88 -0.84 -14.30 -3.17
CA PRO A 88 -0.40 -14.24 -1.77
C PRO A 88 -1.55 -13.92 -0.80
N LEU A 89 -1.58 -14.57 0.37
CA LEU A 89 -2.72 -14.52 1.28
C LEU A 89 -3.10 -13.10 1.69
N SER A 90 -2.14 -12.27 2.10
CA SER A 90 -2.42 -10.89 2.51
C SER A 90 -2.95 -10.04 1.35
N LEU A 91 -2.46 -10.26 0.12
CA LEU A 91 -2.92 -9.57 -1.09
C LEU A 91 -4.34 -10.00 -1.50
N ASP A 92 -4.63 -11.31 -1.50
CA ASP A 92 -5.98 -11.83 -1.76
C ASP A 92 -6.98 -11.27 -0.75
N VAL A 93 -6.64 -11.33 0.54
CA VAL A 93 -7.50 -10.82 1.62
C VAL A 93 -7.64 -9.30 1.55
N PHE A 94 -6.61 -8.56 1.13
CA PHE A 94 -6.69 -7.12 0.86
C PHE A 94 -7.77 -6.85 -0.18
N TYR A 95 -7.70 -7.47 -1.36
CA TYR A 95 -8.66 -7.21 -2.43
C TYR A 95 -10.08 -7.60 -2.04
N ARG A 96 -10.26 -8.69 -1.28
CA ARG A 96 -11.58 -9.16 -0.82
C ARG A 96 -12.15 -8.40 0.38
N THR A 97 -11.35 -7.59 1.07
CA THR A 97 -11.78 -6.84 2.26
C THR A 97 -11.83 -5.34 2.00
N VAL A 98 -10.80 -4.82 1.35
CA VAL A 98 -10.58 -3.39 1.08
C VAL A 98 -11.00 -3.04 -0.35
N GLY A 99 -10.68 -3.88 -1.33
CA GLY A 99 -10.94 -3.63 -2.75
C GLY A 99 -9.86 -2.77 -3.39
N SER A 100 -9.77 -1.51 -2.99
CA SER A 100 -8.68 -0.63 -3.41
C SER A 100 -8.50 0.51 -2.40
N ILE A 101 -7.37 1.21 -2.47
CA ILE A 101 -7.16 2.45 -1.72
C ILE A 101 -6.85 3.53 -2.72
N GLU A 102 -7.50 4.67 -2.59
CA GLU A 102 -7.27 5.83 -3.45
C GLU A 102 -7.36 7.05 -2.56
N LEU A 103 -6.19 7.57 -2.18
CA LEU A 103 -6.07 8.85 -1.49
C LEU A 103 -5.75 10.00 -2.46
N THR A 104 -5.27 9.69 -3.66
CA THR A 104 -5.11 10.62 -4.77
C THR A 104 -6.47 11.07 -5.31
N PRO A 105 -6.58 12.30 -5.84
CA PRO A 105 -7.67 12.70 -6.71
C PRO A 105 -7.49 12.05 -8.11
N VAL A 106 -8.59 11.94 -8.86
CA VAL A 106 -8.60 11.27 -10.19
C VAL A 106 -7.62 11.90 -11.18
N ASP A 107 -7.46 13.22 -11.14
CA ASP A 107 -6.60 13.98 -12.05
C ASP A 107 -5.26 14.38 -11.39
N TYR A 108 -4.90 13.73 -10.27
CA TYR A 108 -3.72 14.04 -9.44
C TYR A 108 -3.62 15.49 -8.89
N ASP A 109 -4.66 16.30 -9.09
CA ASP A 109 -4.81 17.63 -8.51
C ASP A 109 -5.82 17.64 -7.35
N TYR A 110 -5.35 17.99 -6.14
CA TYR A 110 -6.19 18.10 -4.95
C TYR A 110 -7.06 19.37 -4.94
N GLY A 111 -6.81 20.30 -5.87
CA GLY A 111 -7.48 21.58 -6.01
C GLY A 111 -7.32 22.48 -4.79
N ASP A 112 -8.15 23.52 -4.72
CA ASP A 112 -8.18 24.44 -3.58
C ASP A 112 -8.65 23.72 -2.30
N ASN A 113 -7.70 23.23 -1.51
CA ASN A 113 -7.97 22.55 -0.24
C ASN A 113 -7.30 23.25 0.95
N GLU A 114 -7.86 23.01 2.13
CA GLU A 114 -7.45 23.71 3.35
C GLU A 114 -6.11 23.23 3.91
N LEU A 115 -5.74 21.96 3.68
CA LEU A 115 -4.50 21.40 4.20
C LEU A 115 -3.29 22.03 3.48
N GLU A 116 -3.29 22.02 2.15
CA GLU A 116 -2.24 22.65 1.36
C GLU A 116 -2.17 24.16 1.61
N SER A 117 -3.33 24.84 1.70
CA SER A 117 -3.38 26.28 2.02
C SER A 117 -2.78 26.62 3.39
N ARG A 118 -3.03 25.77 4.38
CA ARG A 118 -2.61 25.94 5.78
C ARG A 118 -1.13 25.65 5.97
N TYR A 119 -0.63 24.58 5.36
CA TYR A 119 0.73 24.08 5.59
C TYR A 119 1.73 24.49 4.50
N GLY A 120 1.26 24.82 3.29
CA GLY A 120 2.10 25.13 2.14
C GLY A 120 2.86 23.93 1.59
N ILE A 121 2.31 22.73 1.76
CA ILE A 121 2.90 21.46 1.29
C ILE A 121 1.91 20.86 0.30
N GLU A 122 2.38 20.52 -0.91
CA GLU A 122 1.56 19.89 -1.95
C GLU A 122 1.37 18.41 -1.65
N LEU A 123 0.14 17.99 -1.38
CA LEU A 123 -0.20 16.64 -0.93
C LEU A 123 0.18 15.57 -1.95
N ILE A 124 0.03 15.87 -3.24
CA ILE A 124 0.33 14.91 -4.31
C ILE A 124 1.81 14.50 -4.31
N THR A 125 2.69 15.41 -3.92
CA THR A 125 4.14 15.20 -3.86
C THR A 125 4.60 14.40 -2.63
N LEU A 126 3.68 14.11 -1.70
CA LEU A 126 3.94 13.31 -0.50
C LEU A 126 3.63 11.82 -0.68
N ASP A 127 3.54 11.38 -1.94
CA ASP A 127 3.30 9.99 -2.32
C ASP A 127 2.04 9.39 -1.67
N PRO A 128 0.84 10.01 -1.85
CA PRO A 128 -0.40 9.49 -1.26
C PRO A 128 -0.61 8.01 -1.57
N LEU A 129 -1.05 7.25 -0.58
CA LEU A 129 -1.33 5.83 -0.72
C LEU A 129 -2.43 5.61 -1.76
N LEU A 130 -2.06 4.88 -2.80
CA LEU A 130 -2.90 4.42 -3.89
C LEU A 130 -2.64 2.92 -4.01
N ILE A 131 -3.68 2.12 -4.15
CA ILE A 131 -3.62 0.71 -4.53
C ILE A 131 -4.74 0.52 -5.52
N GLU A 132 -4.40 0.17 -6.76
CA GLU A 132 -5.37 0.01 -7.83
C GLU A 132 -6.21 -1.27 -7.63
N PRO A 133 -7.49 -1.26 -8.04
CA PRO A 133 -8.29 -2.48 -8.00
C PRO A 133 -7.73 -3.52 -8.98
N ALA A 134 -7.63 -4.79 -8.60
CA ALA A 134 -7.04 -5.82 -9.47
C ALA A 134 -7.68 -5.89 -10.88
N ASN A 135 -9.01 -5.72 -11.01
CA ASN A 135 -9.67 -5.72 -12.31
C ASN A 135 -9.27 -4.58 -13.26
N SER A 136 -8.66 -3.48 -12.78
CA SER A 136 -8.06 -2.46 -13.66
C SER A 136 -6.66 -2.84 -14.14
N LEU A 137 -6.06 -3.89 -13.57
CA LEU A 137 -4.70 -4.34 -13.87
C LEU A 137 -4.67 -5.53 -14.84
N GLY A 138 -5.83 -5.94 -15.38
CA GLY A 138 -5.91 -7.11 -16.27
C GLY A 138 -5.02 -7.03 -17.51
N TRP A 139 -4.78 -5.82 -18.01
CA TRP A 139 -3.88 -5.56 -19.13
C TRP A 139 -2.43 -5.99 -18.84
N MET A 140 -2.00 -6.02 -17.58
CA MET A 140 -0.67 -6.50 -17.20
C MET A 140 -0.48 -7.98 -17.52
N VAL A 141 -1.54 -8.77 -17.45
CA VAL A 141 -1.51 -10.20 -17.81
C VAL A 141 -1.36 -10.35 -19.33
N ASP A 142 -2.07 -9.53 -20.10
CA ASP A 142 -1.96 -9.52 -21.56
C ASP A 142 -0.55 -9.12 -22.02
N ASP A 143 0.02 -8.06 -21.42
CA ASP A 143 1.38 -7.60 -21.70
C ASP A 143 2.43 -8.65 -21.32
N TYR A 144 2.25 -9.31 -20.16
CA TYR A 144 3.12 -10.40 -19.73
C TYR A 144 3.08 -11.59 -20.68
N ASP A 145 1.88 -12.04 -21.08
CA ASP A 145 1.75 -13.16 -22.02
C ASP A 145 2.33 -12.83 -23.40
N ALA A 146 2.23 -11.57 -23.84
CA ALA A 146 2.90 -11.12 -25.05
C ALA A 146 4.44 -11.18 -24.92
N GLN A 147 5.00 -10.74 -23.79
CA GLN A 147 6.45 -10.80 -23.54
C GLN A 147 6.97 -12.24 -23.52
N ILE A 148 6.27 -13.15 -22.83
CA ILE A 148 6.62 -14.58 -22.76
C ILE A 148 6.54 -15.25 -24.14
N ALA A 149 5.60 -14.84 -24.99
CA ALA A 149 5.49 -15.36 -26.35
C ALA A 149 6.63 -14.90 -27.27
N GLU A 150 7.23 -13.74 -26.99
CA GLU A 150 8.40 -13.22 -27.72
C GLU A 150 9.74 -13.79 -27.21
N ASP A 151 9.80 -14.15 -25.93
CA ASP A 151 10.96 -14.75 -25.27
C ASP A 151 10.56 -15.99 -24.45
N GLU A 152 10.55 -17.16 -25.10
CA GLU A 152 10.16 -18.43 -24.47
C GLU A 152 11.07 -18.84 -23.30
N GLU A 153 12.26 -18.24 -23.14
CA GLU A 153 13.17 -18.48 -22.01
C GLU A 153 12.96 -17.50 -20.83
N ALA A 154 12.09 -16.50 -20.97
CA ALA A 154 11.75 -15.60 -19.88
C ALA A 154 10.89 -16.33 -18.83
N ASP A 155 11.48 -16.67 -17.68
CA ASP A 155 10.80 -17.24 -16.51
C ASP A 155 10.66 -16.19 -15.39
N ASN A 156 10.48 -14.92 -15.78
CA ASN A 156 10.38 -13.83 -14.82
C ASN A 156 8.98 -13.77 -14.22
N PRO A 157 8.81 -13.50 -12.92
CA PRO A 157 7.49 -13.24 -12.35
C PRO A 157 6.85 -12.01 -13.01
N LEU A 158 5.51 -11.99 -13.03
CA LEU A 158 4.78 -10.76 -13.32
C LEU A 158 4.99 -9.79 -12.16
N GLN A 159 5.49 -8.60 -12.48
CA GLN A 159 5.53 -7.47 -11.56
C GLN A 159 4.13 -6.88 -11.45
N PHE A 160 3.34 -7.39 -10.51
CA PHE A 160 1.98 -6.94 -10.26
C PHE A 160 2.02 -5.53 -9.66
N GLY A 161 1.78 -4.52 -10.49
CA GLY A 161 1.84 -3.11 -10.09
C GLY A 161 0.71 -2.78 -9.12
N LEU A 162 1.04 -2.66 -7.85
CA LEU A 162 0.10 -2.25 -6.81
C LEU A 162 -0.29 -0.78 -6.96
N CYS A 163 0.68 0.06 -7.29
CA CYS A 163 0.56 1.51 -7.20
C CYS A 163 1.56 2.19 -8.13
N PRO A 164 1.20 3.30 -8.80
CA PRO A 164 2.17 4.21 -9.39
C PRO A 164 3.19 4.71 -8.36
N ASP A 165 4.41 5.00 -8.78
CA ASP A 165 5.41 5.61 -7.89
C ASP A 165 5.10 7.09 -7.61
N PHE A 166 5.90 7.70 -6.73
CA PHE A 166 5.71 9.11 -6.40
C PHE A 166 5.99 10.06 -7.59
N LEU A 167 6.86 9.67 -8.54
CA LEU A 167 7.14 10.46 -9.73
C LEU A 167 5.93 10.51 -10.64
N HIS A 168 5.32 9.35 -10.94
CA HIS A 168 4.13 9.27 -11.78
C HIS A 168 2.96 10.05 -11.18
N LYS A 169 2.75 9.94 -9.86
CA LYS A 169 1.73 10.73 -9.16
C LYS A 169 1.97 12.24 -9.29
N ALA A 170 3.22 12.67 -9.37
CA ALA A 170 3.62 14.06 -9.55
C ALA A 170 3.70 14.50 -11.04
N ASP A 171 3.18 13.69 -11.97
CA ASP A 171 3.27 13.92 -13.43
C ASP A 171 4.73 14.01 -13.95
N ILE A 172 5.63 13.29 -13.29
CA ILE A 172 7.04 13.15 -13.67
C ILE A 172 7.26 11.76 -14.26
N SER A 173 7.75 11.70 -15.50
CA SER A 173 8.10 10.44 -16.15
C SER A 173 9.41 9.88 -15.58
N GLY A 174 9.49 8.55 -15.39
CA GLY A 174 10.77 7.85 -15.32
C GLY A 174 10.98 6.88 -14.16
N GLY A 175 10.00 6.63 -13.29
CA GLY A 175 10.15 5.62 -12.24
C GLY A 175 9.27 4.38 -12.41
N THR A 176 9.58 3.37 -11.62
CA THR A 176 8.96 2.05 -11.68
C THR A 176 7.81 2.01 -10.67
N PRO A 177 6.60 1.59 -11.07
CA PRO A 177 5.49 1.40 -10.13
C PRO A 177 5.90 0.55 -8.93
N TYR A 178 5.24 0.72 -7.80
CA TYR A 178 5.42 -0.20 -6.68
C TYR A 178 4.72 -1.51 -7.01
N PHE A 179 5.43 -2.62 -6.88
CA PHE A 179 4.93 -3.92 -7.34
C PHE A 179 5.22 -5.05 -6.35
N VAL A 180 4.49 -6.14 -6.53
CA VAL A 180 4.78 -7.45 -5.91
C VAL A 180 4.98 -8.47 -7.02
N ASP A 181 5.86 -9.43 -6.80
CA ASP A 181 6.08 -10.49 -7.77
C ASP A 181 5.01 -11.59 -7.65
N ILE A 182 4.37 -11.94 -8.77
CA ILE A 182 3.48 -13.09 -8.86
C ILE A 182 3.89 -14.03 -10.03
N PRO A 183 3.93 -15.35 -9.82
CA PRO A 183 3.60 -16.05 -8.57
C PRO A 183 4.68 -15.87 -7.50
N ALA A 184 4.27 -15.89 -6.24
CA ALA A 184 5.19 -15.89 -5.12
C ALA A 184 5.93 -17.24 -5.01
N PHE A 185 7.25 -17.21 -4.81
CA PHE A 185 8.09 -18.41 -4.82
C PHE A 185 8.27 -19.03 -3.43
N SER A 186 8.54 -18.22 -2.41
CA SER A 186 8.73 -18.69 -1.03
C SER A 186 7.40 -18.92 -0.31
N ALA A 187 7.42 -19.62 0.84
CA ALA A 187 6.21 -19.77 1.64
C ALA A 187 5.84 -18.43 2.29
N GLU A 188 6.83 -17.69 2.73
CA GLU A 188 6.75 -16.37 3.33
C GLU A 188 6.04 -15.40 2.37
N ASP A 189 6.51 -15.32 1.12
CA ASP A 189 5.94 -14.44 0.08
C ASP A 189 4.51 -14.87 -0.31
N LYS A 190 4.20 -16.17 -0.21
CA LYS A 190 2.82 -16.67 -0.41
C LYS A 190 1.89 -16.27 0.73
N LEU A 191 2.42 -15.96 1.92
CA LEU A 191 1.62 -15.47 3.03
C LEU A 191 1.51 -13.94 3.00
N ASP A 192 2.66 -13.27 2.85
CA ASP A 192 2.77 -11.83 2.79
C ASP A 192 3.88 -11.40 1.80
N PRO A 193 3.53 -10.94 0.58
CA PRO A 193 4.52 -10.68 -0.45
C PRO A 193 5.33 -9.43 -0.12
N LEU A 194 6.57 -9.38 -0.59
CA LEU A 194 7.40 -8.18 -0.54
C LEU A 194 6.93 -7.16 -1.57
N VAL A 195 6.65 -5.95 -1.10
CA VAL A 195 6.43 -4.78 -1.94
C VAL A 195 7.79 -4.21 -2.32
N ASN A 196 8.05 -4.14 -3.62
CA ASN A 196 9.23 -3.50 -4.20
C ASN A 196 8.88 -2.06 -4.56
N PHE A 197 9.66 -1.09 -4.05
CA PHE A 197 9.45 0.34 -4.31
C PHE A 197 10.75 1.14 -4.17
N ASP A 198 11.14 1.81 -5.26
CA ASP A 198 12.29 2.73 -5.38
C ASP A 198 13.57 2.32 -4.62
N ASP A 199 14.31 3.29 -4.08
CA ASP A 199 15.60 3.14 -3.39
C ASP A 199 15.47 2.52 -1.97
N MET A 200 14.31 1.94 -1.63
CA MET A 200 14.08 1.34 -0.31
C MET A 200 14.18 -0.17 -0.37
N ASP A 201 14.64 -0.75 0.73
CA ASP A 201 14.62 -2.21 0.89
C ASP A 201 13.17 -2.71 0.80
N PRO A 202 12.89 -3.76 0.01
CA PRO A 202 11.57 -4.35 -0.07
C PRO A 202 11.06 -4.76 1.31
N MET A 203 9.75 -4.59 1.55
CA MET A 203 9.13 -4.96 2.83
C MET A 203 7.81 -5.70 2.62
N PRO A 204 7.39 -6.54 3.59
CA PRO A 204 6.11 -7.25 3.49
C PRO A 204 4.93 -6.28 3.33
N LEU A 205 3.91 -6.67 2.56
CA LEU A 205 2.74 -5.83 2.27
C LEU A 205 2.05 -5.30 3.53
N VAL A 206 1.95 -6.11 4.59
CA VAL A 206 1.39 -5.64 5.86
C VAL A 206 2.26 -4.55 6.50
N GLU A 207 3.58 -4.70 6.46
CA GLU A 207 4.52 -3.67 6.95
C GLU A 207 4.48 -2.40 6.08
N TYR A 208 4.30 -2.55 4.76
CA TYR A 208 4.11 -1.42 3.86
C TYR A 208 2.87 -0.59 4.24
N PHE A 209 1.72 -1.24 4.52
CA PHE A 209 0.55 -0.51 5.03
C PHE A 209 0.82 0.17 6.38
N ARG A 210 1.59 -0.46 7.28
CA ARG A 210 1.95 0.11 8.58
C ARG A 210 2.79 1.36 8.39
N TYR A 211 3.75 1.28 7.50
CA TYR A 211 4.59 2.40 7.10
C TYR A 211 3.75 3.56 6.52
N CYS A 212 2.86 3.30 5.56
CA CYS A 212 2.00 4.35 5.00
C CYS A 212 1.13 5.01 6.08
N PHE A 213 0.46 4.25 6.95
CA PHE A 213 -0.43 4.81 7.97
C PHE A 213 0.29 5.45 9.15
N ARG A 214 1.54 5.05 9.46
CA ARG A 214 2.42 5.81 10.37
C ARG A 214 2.56 7.26 9.90
N TRP A 215 2.59 7.45 8.59
CA TRP A 215 2.65 8.75 7.90
C TRP A 215 1.30 9.25 7.40
N GLY A 216 0.19 8.83 8.02
CA GLY A 216 -1.14 9.36 7.71
C GLY A 216 -1.63 9.02 6.30
N GLY A 217 -1.10 7.99 5.65
CA GLY A 217 -1.38 7.64 4.26
C GLY A 217 -0.49 8.35 3.25
N PHE A 218 0.54 9.09 3.69
CA PHE A 218 1.43 9.89 2.84
C PHE A 218 2.90 9.58 3.20
N PRO A 219 3.45 8.42 2.76
CA PRO A 219 4.81 7.98 3.05
C PRO A 219 5.90 9.01 2.73
N GLY A 220 5.69 9.97 1.82
CA GLY A 220 6.63 11.07 1.56
C GLY A 220 6.93 11.94 2.79
N LEU A 221 6.07 11.93 3.82
CA LEU A 221 6.34 12.61 5.10
C LEU A 221 7.48 11.96 5.92
N ALA A 222 7.91 10.75 5.58
CA ALA A 222 9.01 10.05 6.25
C ALA A 222 10.35 10.81 6.17
N VAL A 223 10.50 11.72 5.20
CA VAL A 223 11.65 12.64 5.11
C VAL A 223 11.89 13.43 6.40
N MET A 224 10.89 13.58 7.27
CA MET A 224 11.05 14.19 8.59
C MET A 224 12.02 13.43 9.51
N GLU A 225 12.26 12.14 9.28
CA GLU A 225 13.19 11.32 10.06
C GLU A 225 14.63 11.37 9.53
N LEU A 226 14.83 11.92 8.33
CA LEU A 226 16.15 12.03 7.71
C LEU A 226 16.92 13.25 8.26
N GLU A 227 18.24 13.10 8.40
CA GLU A 227 19.10 14.23 8.71
C GLU A 227 19.19 15.19 7.51
N ASP A 228 19.33 16.50 7.76
CA ASP A 228 19.28 17.53 6.70
C ASP A 228 20.30 17.34 5.56
N ARG A 229 21.39 16.60 5.83
CA ARG A 229 22.48 16.27 4.90
C ARG A 229 22.21 15.05 4.02
N GLU A 230 21.18 14.26 4.32
CA GLU A 230 20.86 13.00 3.65
C GLU A 230 19.66 13.12 2.70
N ILE A 231 19.03 14.30 2.63
CA ILE A 231 17.83 14.53 1.86
C ILE A 231 18.20 15.06 0.46
N ASP A 232 17.95 14.25 -0.57
CA ASP A 232 17.96 14.68 -1.97
C ASP A 232 17.02 15.88 -2.19
N LEU A 233 17.41 16.83 -3.04
CA LEU A 233 16.59 17.98 -3.43
C LEU A 233 15.21 17.53 -3.94
N ASN A 234 15.13 16.39 -4.63
CA ASN A 234 13.86 15.81 -5.09
C ASN A 234 12.93 15.47 -3.93
N ARG A 235 13.47 15.00 -2.80
CA ARG A 235 12.72 14.72 -1.57
C ARG A 235 12.35 16.00 -0.79
N LYS A 236 12.99 17.14 -1.07
CA LYS A 236 12.62 18.46 -0.50
C LYS A 236 11.67 19.27 -1.36
N MET A 237 11.51 18.95 -2.66
CA MET A 237 10.60 19.66 -3.57
C MET A 237 9.19 19.88 -2.98
N PRO A 238 8.55 18.88 -2.32
CA PRO A 238 7.25 19.05 -1.66
C PRO A 238 7.16 20.20 -0.65
N PHE A 239 8.30 20.56 -0.05
CA PHE A 239 8.40 21.45 1.11
C PHE A 239 8.97 22.83 0.77
N THR A 240 9.34 23.05 -0.50
CA THR A 240 9.94 24.33 -0.94
C THR A 240 9.01 25.53 -0.74
N ASN A 241 7.70 25.28 -0.74
CA ASN A 241 6.65 26.28 -0.52
C ASN A 241 6.10 26.27 0.92
N ALA A 242 6.65 25.45 1.81
CA ALA A 242 6.16 25.34 3.19
C ALA A 242 6.28 26.70 3.89
N LYS A 243 5.21 27.13 4.54
CA LYS A 243 5.19 28.43 5.23
C LYS A 243 6.04 28.38 6.49
N GLY A 244 7.27 28.89 6.41
CA GLY A 244 8.18 28.99 7.56
C GLY A 244 8.98 27.70 7.80
N ASP A 245 8.90 27.14 9.00
CA ASP A 245 9.60 25.89 9.33
C ASP A 245 8.84 24.69 8.75
N TRP A 246 9.38 24.10 7.67
CA TRP A 246 8.75 22.98 6.98
C TRP A 246 8.56 21.75 7.87
N ARG A 247 9.41 21.52 8.88
CA ARG A 247 9.23 20.41 9.82
C ARG A 247 8.00 20.63 10.68
N LYS A 248 7.80 21.87 11.16
CA LYS A 248 6.60 22.23 11.93
C LYS A 248 5.34 22.11 11.07
N ALA A 249 5.40 22.53 9.80
CA ALA A 249 4.30 22.37 8.87
C ALA A 249 3.96 20.88 8.63
N ALA A 250 4.97 20.06 8.35
CA ALA A 250 4.81 18.62 8.14
C ALA A 250 4.30 17.89 9.39
N GLN A 251 4.73 18.28 10.59
CA GLN A 251 4.19 17.76 11.86
C GLN A 251 2.71 18.12 12.06
N GLY A 252 2.33 19.36 11.75
CA GLY A 252 0.92 19.80 11.84
C GLY A 252 0.04 19.03 10.84
N LEU A 253 0.48 18.92 9.60
CA LEU A 253 -0.19 18.13 8.56
C LEU A 253 -0.34 16.66 9.00
N LEU A 254 0.75 16.03 9.47
CA LEU A 254 0.70 14.64 9.93
C LEU A 254 -0.27 14.44 11.10
N ALA A 255 -0.33 15.39 12.04
CA ALA A 255 -1.25 15.31 13.16
C ALA A 255 -2.71 15.30 12.69
N GLU A 256 -3.06 16.10 11.68
CA GLU A 256 -4.39 16.08 11.09
C GLU A 256 -4.67 14.78 10.34
N LEU A 257 -3.75 14.34 9.47
CA LEU A 257 -3.90 13.11 8.68
C LEU A 257 -4.03 11.85 9.55
N ARG A 258 -3.46 11.86 10.76
CA ARG A 258 -3.59 10.76 11.72
C ARG A 258 -4.87 10.79 12.55
N THR A 259 -5.74 11.79 12.34
CA THR A 259 -7.01 11.90 13.05
C THR A 259 -7.90 10.70 12.73
N GLY A 260 -8.29 9.97 13.76
CA GLY A 260 -9.18 8.81 13.63
C GLY A 260 -8.49 7.51 13.18
N LEU A 261 -7.17 7.51 12.99
CA LEU A 261 -6.45 6.26 12.75
C LEU A 261 -6.45 5.39 14.01
N ILE A 262 -6.63 4.09 13.80
CA ILE A 262 -6.50 3.08 14.83
C ILE A 262 -5.11 2.45 14.77
N ALA A 263 -4.65 1.96 15.92
CA ALA A 263 -3.38 1.22 16.02
C ALA A 263 -3.38 0.05 15.02
N PHE A 264 -2.25 -0.13 14.36
CA PHE A 264 -2.04 -1.05 13.26
C PHE A 264 -0.63 -1.61 13.30
#